data_AF-A0A151RLD2-F1
#
_entry.id   AF-A0A151RLD2-F1
#
_cell.length_a   1.000
_cell.length_b   1.000
_cell.length_c   1.000
_cell.angle_alpha   90.00
_cell.angle_beta   90.00
_cell.angle_gamma   90.00
#
_symmetry.space_group_name_H-M   'P 1'
#
loop_
_entity.id
_entity.type
_entity.pdbx_description
1 polymer ?
#
loop_
_entity_poly.entity_id
_entity_poly.type
_entity_poly.pdbx_seq_one_letter_code
_entity_poly.pdbx_strand_id
1 'polypeptide(L)' 'MIVCAFDKSRREVMGEVILPIQVGPTIFNVEFQVMDIAPAYSCLLGRPWIH' A
#
# COMPACT_ATOMS: atom_id res chain seq x y z
N MET A 1 8.80 2.20 9.89
CA MET A 1 8.01 3.44 9.64
C MET A 1 6.66 3.30 10.35
N ILE A 2 6.10 4.36 10.93
CA ILE A 2 4.78 4.33 11.58
C ILE A 2 3.77 5.05 10.69
N VAL A 3 2.67 4.37 10.33
CA VAL A 3 1.57 4.91 9.52
C VAL A 3 0.35 5.09 10.42
N CYS A 4 -0.38 6.19 10.24
CA CYS A 4 -1.68 6.39 10.87
C CYS A 4 -2.77 5.93 9.91
N ALA A 5 -3.61 4.99 10.36
CA ALA A 5 -4.81 4.59 9.63
C ALA A 5 -5.93 5.64 9.80
N PHE A 6 -6.99 5.52 9.00
CA PHE A 6 -8.15 6.44 9.04
C PHE A 6 -8.85 6.49 10.40
N ASP A 7 -8.82 5.38 11.14
CA ASP A 7 -9.33 5.27 12.50
C ASP A 7 -8.40 5.90 13.56
N LYS A 8 -7.33 6.58 13.12
CA LYS A 8 -6.27 7.17 13.94
C LYS A 8 -5.42 6.13 14.70
N SER A 9 -5.56 4.85 14.42
CA SER A 9 -4.65 3.84 14.94
C SER A 9 -3.28 3.99 14.28
N ARG A 10 -2.22 3.83 15.08
CA ARG A 10 -0.84 3.82 14.59
C ARG A 10 -0.44 2.37 14.32
N ARG A 11 0.10 2.12 13.14
CA ARG A 11 0.55 0.79 12.71
C ARG A 11 1.99 0.87 12.25
N GLU A 12 2.76 -0.15 12.61
CA GLU A 12 4.13 -0.31 12.14
C GLU A 12 4.13 -0.97 10.76
N VAL A 13 4.92 -0.40 9.84
CA VAL A 13 5.19 -1.01 8.54
C VAL A 13 6.18 -2.16 8.75
N MET A 14 5.76 -3.36 8.39
CA MET A 14 6.58 -4.57 8.48
C MET A 14 7.65 -4.65 7.38
N GLY A 15 7.38 -4.05 6.23
CA GLY A 15 8.33 -4.06 5.13
C GLY A 15 7.77 -3.38 3.89
N GLU A 16 8.54 -3.43 2.81
CA GLU A 16 8.19 -2.86 1.52
C GLU A 16 8.30 -3.94 0.44
N VAL A 17 7.38 -3.92 -0.52
CA VAL A 17 7.37 -4.86 -1.65
C VAL A 17 7.08 -4.11 -2.94
N ILE A 18 7.81 -4.43 -3.99
CA ILE A 18 7.56 -3.89 -5.33
C ILE A 18 6.67 -4.87 -6.07
N LEU A 19 5.49 -4.42 -6.49
CA LEU A 19 4.55 -5.21 -7.28
C LEU A 19 4.34 -4.56 -8.65
N PRO A 20 4.46 -5.33 -9.76
CA PRO A 20 4.09 -4.84 -11.07
C PRO A 20 2.56 -4.78 -11.19
N ILE A 21 2.02 -3.59 -11.47
CA ILE A 21 0.61 -3.35 -11.74
C ILE A 21 0.46 -3.02 -13.22
N GLN A 22 -0.39 -3.77 -13.92
CA GLN A 22 -0.74 -3.44 -15.30
C GLN A 22 -1.91 -2.45 -15.32
N VAL A 23 -1.71 -1.28 -15.92
CA VAL A 23 -2.75 -0.27 -16.15
C VAL A 23 -2.80 0.00 -17.65
N GLY A 24 -3.85 -0.50 -18.31
CA GLY A 24 -3.94 -0.50 -19.76
C GLY A 24 -2.81 -1.36 -20.39
N PRO A 25 -2.11 -0.88 -21.43
CA PRO A 25 -0.98 -1.59 -22.05
C PRO A 25 0.36 -1.43 -21.29
N THR A 26 0.38 -0.67 -20.19
CA THR A 26 1.61 -0.29 -19.49
C THR A 26 1.72 -1.01 -18.15
N ILE A 27 2.93 -1.47 -17.81
CA ILE A 27 3.25 -2.06 -16.51
C ILE A 27 3.97 -1.02 -15.65
N PHE A 28 3.46 -0.81 -14.44
CA PHE A 28 4.02 0.08 -13.43
C PHE A 28 4.56 -0.74 -12.26
N ASN A 29 5.84 -0.59 -11.94
CA ASN A 29 6.40 -1.16 -10.73
C ASN A 29 6.08 -0.22 -9.56
N VAL A 30 5.14 -0.61 -8.72
CA VAL A 30 4.68 0.21 -7.60
C VAL A 30 5.22 -0.37 -6.31
N GLU A 31 5.81 0.49 -5.49
CA GLU A 31 6.26 0.16 -4.14
C GLU A 31 5.09 0.22 -3.16
N PHE A 32 4.88 -0.88 -2.43
CA PHE A 32 3.84 -1.06 -1.44
C PHE A 32 4.44 -1.26 -0.06
N GLN A 33 3.76 -0.71 0.95
CA GLN A 33 4.09 -0.95 2.35
C GLN A 33 3.25 -2.09 2.89
N VAL A 34 3.93 -3.09 3.47
CA VAL A 34 3.31 -4.24 4.11
C VAL A 34 3.05 -3.89 5.57
N MET A 35 1.81 -4.05 6.02
CA MET A 35 1.39 -3.83 7.41
C MET A 35 0.65 -5.08 7.90
N ASP A 36 0.93 -5.53 9.12
CA ASP A 36 0.15 -6.57 9.79
C ASP A 36 -1.08 -5.94 10.44
N ILE A 37 -2.16 -6.04 9.70
CA ILE A 37 -3.49 -5.63 10.10
C ILE A 37 -4.42 -6.84 9.90
N ALA A 38 -5.52 -6.90 10.64
CA ALA A 38 -6.57 -7.92 10.47
C ALA A 38 -7.79 -7.39 9.69
N PRO A 39 -7.66 -6.89 8.44
CA PRO A 39 -8.81 -6.47 7.67
C PRO A 39 -9.47 -7.69 7.02
N ALA A 40 -10.77 -7.59 6.76
CA ALA A 40 -11.50 -8.56 5.94
C ALA A 40 -11.18 -8.43 4.43
N TYR A 41 -10.24 -7.56 4.04
CA TYR A 41 -9.91 -7.24 2.65
C TYR A 41 -8.44 -6.79 2.50
N SER A 42 -7.84 -7.06 1.34
CA SER A 42 -6.54 -6.49 0.97
C SER A 42 -6.72 -5.02 0.56
N CYS A 43 -6.13 -4.08 1.30
CA CYS A 43 -6.17 -2.65 0.99
C CYS A 43 -4.90 -2.24 0.24
N LEU A 44 -5.02 -1.75 -1.00
CA LEU A 44 -3.91 -1.12 -1.72
C LEU A 44 -3.87 0.38 -1.37
N LEU A 45 -2.97 0.77 -0.47
CA LEU A 45 -2.67 2.18 -0.22
C LEU A 45 -1.61 2.63 -1.22
N GLY A 46 -2.07 3.13 -2.37
CA GLY A 46 -1.20 3.85 -3.29
C GLY A 46 -0.90 5.25 -2.75
N ARG A 47 0.32 5.75 -3.00
CA ARG A 47 0.52 7.21 -3.02
C ARG A 47 -0.33 7.80 -4.16
N PRO A 48 -0.96 8.98 -4.00
CA PRO A 48 -1.74 9.61 -5.06
C PRO A 48 -0.80 10.10 -6.16
N TRP A 49 -0.32 9.20 -7.00
CA TRP A 49 0.44 9.50 -8.22
C TRP A 49 -0.46 9.55 -9.45
N ILE A 50 -1.79 9.62 -9.24
CA ILE A 50 -2.77 9.89 -10.30
C ILE A 50 -2.91 11.41 -10.40
N HIS A 51 -1.95 12.04 -11.08
CA HIS A 51 -2.09 13.34 -11.73
C HIS A 51 -1.57 13.18 -13.16
#